data_AF-H1Z2G8-F1
#
_entry.id   AF-H1Z2G8-F1
#
_cell.length_a   1.000
_cell.length_b   1.000
_cell.length_c   1.000
_cell.angle_alpha   90.00
_cell.angle_beta   90.00
_cell.angle_gamma   90.00
#
_symmetry.space_group_name_H-M   'P 1'
#
loop_
_entity.id
_entity.type
_entity.pdbx_description
1 polymer ?
#
loop_
_entity_poly.entity_id
_entity_poly.type
_entity_poly.pdbx_seq_one_letter_code
_entity_poly.pdbx_strand_id
1 'polypeptide(L)'
;MVENFKGDSVPDIFQRVLKIAEISEKIIRYCLIAVLIFWGGMLMFVFILNWEGWFFGIRIAGLYAGIYLLAESLTALFLAVSVIRFTGRRIITGGLSLIFFSFMLLDSAVTRQIIHPGSKTIPELFVIFALISLLYLISCIIKEYTAKRS
;
A
#
# COMPACT_ATOMS: atom_id res chain seq x y z
N MET A 1 51.10 24.23 -17.62
CA MET A 1 49.81 24.65 -18.20
C MET A 1 48.92 23.42 -18.15
N VAL A 2 48.26 23.20 -17.02
CA VAL A 2 47.42 22.01 -16.76
C VAL A 2 45.99 22.46 -16.95
N GLU A 3 45.38 22.02 -18.04
CA GLU A 3 43.98 22.32 -18.34
C GLU A 3 43.09 21.65 -17.30
N ASN A 4 42.38 22.48 -16.55
CA ASN A 4 41.27 22.08 -15.71
C ASN A 4 40.16 21.50 -16.61
N PHE A 5 40.09 20.17 -16.74
CA PHE A 5 38.87 19.46 -17.17
C PHE A 5 37.81 19.60 -16.06
N LYS A 6 37.26 20.80 -15.97
CA LYS A 6 36.17 21.16 -15.06
C LYS A 6 34.87 20.70 -15.69
N GLY A 7 34.44 19.52 -15.27
CA GLY A 7 33.04 19.12 -15.18
C GLY A 7 32.33 19.00 -16.52
N ASP A 8 32.46 17.82 -17.13
CA ASP A 8 31.46 17.36 -18.08
C ASP A 8 30.09 17.45 -17.42
N SER A 9 29.28 18.36 -17.97
CA SER A 9 27.86 18.50 -17.70
C SER A 9 27.23 17.12 -17.79
N VAL A 10 26.77 16.58 -16.66
CA VAL A 10 25.86 15.43 -16.64
C VAL A 10 24.77 15.74 -17.67
N PRO A 11 24.61 14.90 -18.73
CA PRO A 11 23.81 15.27 -19.88
C PRO A 11 22.40 15.63 -19.44
N ASP A 12 21.82 16.70 -19.97
CA ASP A 12 20.50 17.24 -19.59
C ASP A 12 19.40 16.16 -19.56
N ILE A 13 19.55 15.12 -20.38
CA ILE A 13 18.71 13.92 -20.43
C ILE A 13 18.72 13.16 -19.10
N PHE A 14 19.88 12.98 -18.46
CA PHE A 14 20.02 12.25 -17.20
C PHE A 14 19.34 12.98 -16.04
N GLN A 15 19.44 14.31 -16.00
CA GLN A 15 18.73 15.15 -15.03
C GLN A 15 17.21 15.05 -15.19
N ARG A 16 16.71 15.01 -16.44
CA ARG A 16 15.27 14.83 -16.71
C ARG A 16 14.78 13.45 -16.27
N VAL A 17 15.53 12.39 -16.54
CA VAL A 17 15.17 11.01 -16.13
C VAL A 17 15.11 10.88 -14.60
N LEU A 18 16.10 11.44 -13.88
CA LEU A 18 16.11 11.46 -12.42
C LEU A 18 14.89 12.19 -11.85
N LYS A 19 14.55 13.35 -12.42
CA LYS A 19 13.40 14.15 -11.98
C LYS A 19 12.06 13.43 -12.21
N ILE A 20 11.93 12.72 -13.33
CA ILE A 20 10.74 11.89 -13.61
C ILE A 20 10.63 10.74 -12.60
N ALA A 21 11.74 10.07 -12.29
CA ALA A 21 11.77 9.00 -11.30
C ALA A 21 11.33 9.50 -9.90
N GLU A 22 11.82 10.65 -9.46
CA GLU A 22 11.40 11.23 -8.17
C GLU A 22 9.91 11.60 -8.13
N ILE A 23 9.37 12.13 -9.23
CA ILE A 23 7.95 12.46 -9.33
C ILE A 23 7.11 11.17 -9.28
N SER A 24 7.51 10.13 -10.02
CA SER A 24 6.79 8.84 -10.00
C SER A 24 6.78 8.20 -8.61
N GLU A 25 7.88 8.27 -7.85
CA GLU A 25 7.95 7.75 -6.48
C GLU A 25 6.96 8.48 -5.55
N LYS A 26 6.89 9.81 -5.65
CA LYS A 26 5.93 10.61 -4.89
C LYS A 26 4.49 10.23 -5.24
N ILE A 27 4.17 10.10 -6.53
CA ILE A 27 2.84 9.71 -6.99
C ILE A 27 2.48 8.33 -6.43
N ILE A 28 3.35 7.33 -6.59
CA ILE A 28 3.12 5.97 -6.10
C ILE A 28 2.91 5.95 -4.58
N ARG A 29 3.71 6.73 -3.83
CA ARG A 29 3.54 6.87 -2.38
C ARG A 29 2.18 7.45 -2.00
N TYR A 30 1.74 8.51 -2.68
CA TYR A 30 0.42 9.10 -2.44
C TYR A 30 -0.70 8.14 -2.83
N CYS A 31 -0.56 7.39 -3.93
CA CYS A 31 -1.51 6.34 -4.29
C CYS A 31 -1.60 5.28 -3.19
N LEU A 32 -0.46 4.81 -2.66
CA LEU A 32 -0.44 3.84 -1.56
C LEU A 32 -1.15 4.36 -0.31
N ILE A 33 -0.88 5.61 0.07
CA ILE A 33 -1.55 6.26 1.22
C ILE A 33 -3.06 6.35 0.96
N ALA A 34 -3.47 6.82 -0.22
CA ALA A 34 -4.87 6.96 -0.58
C ALA A 34 -5.59 5.61 -0.52
N VAL A 35 -4.97 4.54 -1.05
CA VAL A 35 -5.52 3.18 -1.00
C VAL A 35 -5.65 2.68 0.44
N LEU A 36 -4.65 2.88 1.31
CA LEU A 36 -4.70 2.46 2.71
C LEU A 36 -5.77 3.22 3.50
N ILE A 37 -5.89 4.54 3.30
CA ILE A 37 -6.93 5.36 3.94
C ILE A 37 -8.31 4.98 3.43
N PHE A 38 -8.47 4.83 2.12
CA PHE A 38 -9.74 4.45 1.51
C PHE A 38 -10.20 3.08 2.02
N TRP A 39 -9.30 2.09 2.00
CA TRP A 39 -9.60 0.75 2.49
C TRP A 39 -9.90 0.73 3.99
N GLY A 40 -9.06 1.36 4.82
CA GLY A 40 -9.29 1.48 6.26
C GLY A 40 -10.59 2.20 6.58
N GLY A 41 -10.93 3.26 5.83
CA GLY A 41 -12.19 3.98 5.95
C GLY A 41 -13.41 3.13 5.57
N MET A 42 -13.33 2.36 4.49
CA MET A 42 -14.40 1.43 4.12
C MET A 42 -14.62 0.37 5.20
N LEU A 43 -13.55 -0.24 5.72
CA LEU A 43 -13.67 -1.23 6.80
C LEU A 43 -14.24 -0.62 8.08
N MET A 44 -13.83 0.60 8.43
CA MET A 44 -14.39 1.31 9.58
C MET A 44 -15.88 1.63 9.39
N PHE A 45 -16.29 1.97 8.17
CA PHE A 45 -17.69 2.18 7.84
C PHE A 45 -18.50 0.88 7.97
N VAL A 46 -18.00 -0.24 7.45
CA VAL A 46 -18.64 -1.56 7.60
C VAL A 46 -18.67 -1.99 9.06
N PHE A 47 -17.63 -1.67 9.84
CA PHE A 47 -17.63 -1.88 11.29
C PHE A 47 -18.76 -1.11 11.99
N ILE A 48 -18.94 0.17 11.67
CA ILE A 48 -20.02 0.99 12.24
C ILE A 48 -21.39 0.38 11.92
N LEU A 49 -21.61 -0.04 10.67
CA LEU A 49 -22.86 -0.71 10.28
C LEU A 49 -23.08 -2.04 11.01
N ASN A 50 -22.04 -2.86 11.14
CA ASN A 50 -22.11 -4.13 11.87
C ASN A 50 -22.38 -3.90 13.37
N TRP A 51 -21.76 -2.88 13.96
CA TRP A 51 -21.98 -2.50 15.34
C TRP A 51 -23.39 -1.96 15.58
N GLU A 52 -23.90 -1.09 14.70
CA GLU A 52 -25.30 -0.64 14.74
C GLU A 52 -26.26 -1.81 14.59
N GLY A 53 -26.05 -2.68 13.60
CA GLY A 53 -26.88 -3.86 13.39
C GLY A 53 -26.94 -4.75 14.64
N TRP A 54 -25.77 -5.00 15.25
CA TRP A 54 -25.69 -5.75 16.51
C TRP A 54 -26.41 -5.05 17.66
N PHE A 55 -26.24 -3.73 17.82
CA PHE A 55 -26.88 -2.94 18.87
C PHE A 55 -28.41 -2.89 18.74
N PHE A 56 -28.93 -2.78 17.51
CA PHE A 56 -30.37 -2.75 17.21
C PHE A 56 -31.00 -4.13 16.97
N GLY A 57 -30.24 -5.22 17.16
CA GLY A 57 -30.75 -6.60 17.05
C GLY A 57 -31.01 -7.08 15.62
N ILE A 58 -30.56 -6.34 14.61
CA ILE A 58 -30.57 -6.77 13.21
C ILE A 58 -29.35 -7.67 13.01
N ARG A 59 -29.54 -8.95 12.69
CA ARG A 59 -28.43 -9.92 12.55
C ARG A 59 -27.45 -9.50 11.45
N ILE A 60 -26.40 -8.77 11.81
CA ILE A 60 -25.19 -8.60 11.01
C ILE A 60 -24.06 -9.21 11.82
N ALA A 61 -23.54 -10.35 11.34
CA ALA A 61 -22.33 -11.11 11.70
C ALA A 61 -21.82 -11.26 13.17
N GLY A 62 -22.41 -10.60 14.16
CA GLY A 62 -22.06 -10.68 15.58
C GLY A 62 -20.82 -9.86 15.98
N LEU A 63 -20.50 -9.89 17.27
CA LEU A 63 -19.38 -9.18 17.91
C LEU A 63 -18.01 -9.52 17.29
N TYR A 64 -17.79 -10.81 16.98
CA TYR A 64 -16.51 -11.30 16.45
C TYR A 64 -16.16 -10.69 15.09
N ALA A 65 -17.15 -10.57 14.19
CA ALA A 65 -16.94 -9.92 12.90
C ALA A 65 -16.65 -8.43 13.06
N GLY A 66 -17.29 -7.77 14.02
CA GLY A 66 -17.00 -6.37 14.34
C GLY A 66 -15.56 -6.17 14.81
N ILE A 67 -15.07 -7.00 15.74
CA ILE A 67 -13.69 -6.91 16.23
C ILE A 67 -12.68 -7.15 15.10
N TYR A 68 -12.96 -8.12 14.21
CA TYR A 68 -12.11 -8.39 13.06
C TYR A 68 -12.04 -7.18 12.11
N LEU A 69 -13.18 -6.63 11.70
CA LEU A 69 -13.25 -5.43 10.84
C LEU A 69 -12.55 -4.22 11.47
N LEU A 70 -12.71 -4.04 12.79
CA LEU A 70 -12.03 -2.98 13.52
C LEU A 70 -10.51 -3.17 13.48
N ALA A 71 -10.01 -4.38 13.76
CA ALA A 71 -8.59 -4.67 13.74
C ALA A 71 -7.96 -4.44 12.35
N GLU A 72 -8.65 -4.87 11.29
CA GLU A 72 -8.20 -4.63 9.91
C GLU A 72 -8.19 -3.14 9.56
N SER A 73 -9.26 -2.40 9.93
CA SER A 73 -9.34 -0.96 9.68
C SER A 73 -8.22 -0.19 10.38
N LEU A 74 -7.95 -0.52 11.65
CA LEU A 74 -6.87 0.08 12.43
C LEU A 74 -5.50 -0.27 11.85
N THR A 75 -5.31 -1.50 11.38
CA THR A 75 -4.05 -1.91 10.74
C THR A 75 -3.79 -1.13 9.46
N ALA A 76 -4.79 -0.97 8.60
CA ALA A 76 -4.69 -0.19 7.37
C ALA A 76 -4.39 1.30 7.65
N LEU A 77 -5.08 1.91 8.61
CA LEU A 77 -4.85 3.30 9.02
C LEU A 77 -3.49 3.48 9.69
N PHE A 78 -3.07 2.55 10.54
CA PHE A 78 -1.75 2.54 11.16
C PHE A 78 -0.64 2.46 10.11
N LEU A 79 -0.81 1.63 9.08
CA LEU A 79 0.10 1.57 7.93
C LEU A 79 0.12 2.88 7.15
N ALA A 80 -1.04 3.51 6.90
CA ALA A 80 -1.11 4.81 6.22
C ALA A 80 -0.32 5.88 6.99
N VAL A 81 -0.55 5.99 8.31
CA VAL A 81 0.18 6.91 9.19
C VAL A 81 1.66 6.59 9.20
N SER A 82 2.03 5.30 9.21
CA SER A 82 3.42 4.88 9.18
C SER A 82 4.13 5.30 7.89
N VAL A 83 3.48 5.15 6.73
CA VAL A 83 3.99 5.60 5.42
C VAL A 83 4.14 7.12 5.37
N ILE A 84 3.25 7.88 6.03
CA ILE A 84 3.33 9.35 6.10
C ILE A 84 4.47 9.79 7.02
N ARG A 85 4.52 9.24 8.24
CA ARG A 85 5.37 9.71 9.34
C ARG A 85 6.81 9.20 9.27
N PHE A 86 7.02 7.97 8.81
CA PHE A 86 8.34 7.34 8.78
C PHE A 86 8.95 7.35 7.37
N THR A 87 9.27 8.55 6.87
CA THR A 87 9.99 8.74 5.59
C THR A 87 11.39 8.14 5.56
N GLY A 88 11.98 7.81 6.72
CA GLY A 88 13.30 7.17 6.83
C GLY A 88 13.29 5.64 6.79
N ARG A 89 12.12 5.00 6.87
CA ARG A 89 11.98 3.52 6.87
C ARG A 89 11.09 3.03 5.71
N ARG A 90 11.25 3.64 4.53
CA ARG A 90 10.36 3.44 3.37
C ARG A 90 10.25 1.98 2.94
N ILE A 91 11.38 1.27 2.91
CA ILE A 91 11.44 -0.16 2.57
C ILE A 91 10.61 -1.00 3.53
N ILE A 92 10.75 -0.77 4.85
CA ILE A 92 9.99 -1.52 5.87
C ILE A 92 8.49 -1.23 5.72
N THR A 93 8.12 0.04 5.55
CA THR A 93 6.70 0.41 5.40
C THR A 93 6.08 -0.14 4.10
N GLY A 94 6.83 -0.17 2.99
CA GLY A 94 6.38 -0.76 1.73
C GLY A 94 6.30 -2.29 1.79
N GLY A 95 7.23 -2.93 2.51
CA GLY A 95 7.19 -4.38 2.74
C GLY A 95 5.97 -4.76 3.59
N LEU A 96 5.70 -4.02 4.67
CA LEU A 96 4.52 -4.24 5.50
C LEU A 96 3.21 -4.03 4.74
N SER A 97 3.12 -3.00 3.89
CA SER A 97 1.91 -2.79 3.08
C SER A 97 1.72 -3.90 2.05
N LEU A 98 2.81 -4.39 1.43
CA LEU A 98 2.75 -5.53 0.52
C LEU A 98 2.26 -6.80 1.23
N ILE A 99 2.80 -7.10 2.41
CA ILE A 99 2.36 -8.25 3.22
C ILE A 99 0.88 -8.10 3.58
N PHE A 100 0.46 -6.92 4.02
CA PHE A 100 -0.94 -6.63 4.36
C PHE A 100 -1.88 -6.89 3.18
N PHE A 101 -1.64 -6.30 2.01
CA PHE A 101 -2.51 -6.52 0.84
C PHE A 101 -2.44 -7.94 0.28
N SER A 102 -1.30 -8.61 0.42
CA SER A 102 -1.16 -10.02 0.04
C SER A 102 -2.01 -10.92 0.95
N PHE A 103 -2.03 -10.63 2.25
CA PHE A 103 -2.89 -11.33 3.20
C PHE A 103 -4.38 -11.09 2.90
N MET A 104 -4.78 -9.84 2.62
CA MET A 104 -6.17 -9.53 2.21
C MET A 104 -6.57 -10.23 0.91
N LEU A 105 -5.64 -10.34 -0.04
CA LEU A 105 -5.84 -11.10 -1.29
C LEU A 105 -6.16 -12.56 -1.00
N LEU A 106 -5.37 -13.20 -0.12
CA LEU A 106 -5.54 -14.59 0.26
C LEU A 106 -6.85 -14.79 1.01
N ASP A 107 -7.13 -13.96 2.01
CA ASP A 107 -8.36 -14.04 2.80
C ASP A 107 -9.62 -13.88 1.93
N SER A 108 -9.60 -12.92 1.00
CA SER A 108 -10.68 -12.72 0.04
C SER A 108 -10.82 -13.89 -0.95
N ALA A 109 -9.71 -14.47 -1.41
CA ALA A 109 -9.72 -15.63 -2.29
C ALA A 109 -10.31 -16.87 -1.60
N VAL A 110 -9.91 -17.13 -0.34
CA VAL A 110 -10.45 -18.24 0.47
C VAL A 110 -11.94 -18.04 0.71
N THR A 111 -12.36 -16.84 1.13
CA THR A 111 -13.78 -16.54 1.38
C THR A 111 -14.64 -16.74 0.13
N ARG A 112 -14.16 -16.30 -1.04
CA ARG A 112 -14.89 -16.53 -2.32
C ARG A 112 -14.97 -18.00 -2.70
N GLN A 113 -13.92 -18.78 -2.46
CA GLN A 113 -13.93 -20.21 -2.74
C GLN A 113 -14.95 -20.95 -1.87
N ILE A 114 -15.13 -20.52 -0.62
CA ILE A 114 -16.12 -21.09 0.31
C ILE A 114 -17.55 -20.75 -0.13
N ILE A 115 -17.80 -19.50 -0.58
CA ILE A 115 -19.15 -19.04 -0.94
C ILE A 115 -19.55 -19.48 -2.36
N HIS A 116 -18.62 -19.51 -3.31
CA HIS A 116 -18.86 -19.86 -4.71
C HIS A 116 -17.85 -20.90 -5.21
N PRO A 117 -18.05 -22.18 -4.89
CA PRO A 117 -17.17 -23.25 -5.35
C PRO A 117 -17.18 -23.31 -6.89
N GLY A 118 -16.01 -23.07 -7.51
CA GLY A 118 -15.82 -23.11 -8.96
C GLY A 118 -15.64 -21.75 -9.65
N SER A 119 -15.86 -20.63 -8.95
CA SER A 119 -15.52 -19.32 -9.50
C SER A 119 -13.99 -19.10 -9.45
N LYS A 120 -13.35 -18.93 -10.62
CA LYS A 120 -11.90 -18.68 -10.75
C LYS A 120 -11.53 -17.19 -10.71
N THR A 121 -12.49 -16.31 -10.46
CA THR A 121 -12.28 -14.86 -10.45
C THR A 121 -11.56 -14.43 -9.18
N ILE A 122 -10.29 -14.08 -9.34
CA ILE A 122 -9.47 -13.42 -8.31
C ILE A 122 -10.06 -12.02 -8.05
N PRO A 123 -10.13 -11.55 -6.80
CA PRO A 123 -10.61 -10.20 -6.50
C PRO A 123 -9.63 -9.15 -7.05
N GLU A 124 -9.97 -8.61 -8.22
CA GLU A 124 -9.14 -7.67 -9.01
C GLU A 124 -8.67 -6.45 -8.21
N LEU A 125 -9.51 -5.95 -7.32
CA LEU A 125 -9.24 -4.76 -6.52
C LEU A 125 -8.03 -4.95 -5.57
N PHE A 126 -7.92 -6.11 -4.92
CA PHE A 126 -6.77 -6.40 -4.05
C PHE A 126 -5.50 -6.70 -4.86
N VAL A 127 -5.62 -7.23 -6.07
CA VAL A 127 -4.49 -7.39 -7.00
C VAL A 127 -3.90 -6.02 -7.34
N ILE A 128 -4.74 -5.04 -7.65
CA ILE A 128 -4.31 -3.67 -7.94
C ILE A 128 -3.59 -3.07 -6.71
N PHE A 129 -4.13 -3.26 -5.50
CA PHE A 129 -3.52 -2.71 -4.28
C PHE A 129 -2.18 -3.37 -3.93
N ALA A 130 -2.07 -4.68 -4.14
CA ALA A 130 -0.81 -5.41 -3.99
C ALA A 130 0.23 -4.94 -5.03
N LEU A 131 -0.18 -4.72 -6.28
CA LEU A 131 0.68 -4.17 -7.34
C LEU A 131 1.18 -2.76 -7.00
N ILE A 132 0.32 -1.87 -6.51
CA ILE A 132 0.73 -0.52 -6.07
C ILE A 132 1.76 -0.62 -4.93
N SER A 133 1.55 -1.51 -3.96
CA SER A 133 2.52 -1.74 -2.87
C SER A 133 3.84 -2.31 -3.38
N LEU A 134 3.80 -3.23 -4.34
CA LEU A 134 4.99 -3.82 -4.95
C LEU A 134 5.80 -2.76 -5.71
N LEU A 135 5.14 -1.95 -6.53
CA LEU A 135 5.78 -0.84 -7.26
C LEU A 135 6.41 0.17 -6.32
N TYR A 136 5.75 0.48 -5.19
CA TYR A 136 6.31 1.34 -4.15
C TYR A 136 7.57 0.74 -3.54
N LEU A 137 7.54 -0.55 -3.17
CA LEU A 137 8.67 -1.25 -2.58
C LEU A 137 9.87 -1.29 -3.54
N ILE A 138 9.65 -1.63 -4.82
CA ILE A 138 10.69 -1.65 -5.85
C ILE A 138 11.31 -0.24 -6.00
N SER A 139 10.48 0.80 -6.06
CA SER A 139 10.95 2.18 -6.15
C SER A 139 11.84 2.57 -4.95
N CYS A 140 11.46 2.15 -3.75
CA CYS A 140 12.25 2.38 -2.54
C CYS A 140 13.58 1.63 -2.55
N ILE A 141 13.58 0.37 -2.99
CA ILE A 141 14.79 -0.46 -3.08
C ILE A 141 15.77 0.15 -4.08
N ILE A 142 15.31 0.49 -5.29
CA ILE A 142 16.16 1.10 -6.32
C ILE A 142 16.88 2.34 -5.78
N LYS A 143 16.14 3.22 -5.08
CA LYS A 143 16.69 4.45 -4.52
C LYS A 143 17.77 4.21 -3.47
N GLU A 144 17.53 3.26 -2.56
CA GLU A 144 18.50 2.88 -1.53
C GLU A 144 19.78 2.29 -2.16
N TYR A 145 19.64 1.49 -3.22
CA TYR A 145 20.77 0.95 -3.97
C TYR A 145 21.56 2.02 -4.71
N THR A 146 20.89 3.01 -5.32
CA THR A 146 21.57 4.14 -5.97
C THR A 146 22.30 5.01 -4.97
N ALA A 147 21.70 5.30 -3.81
CA ALA A 147 22.31 6.12 -2.76
C ALA A 147 23.54 5.47 -2.11
N LYS A 148 23.59 4.13 -2.02
CA LYS A 148 24.77 3.41 -1.52
C LYS A 148 25.93 3.34 -2.52
N ARG A 149 25.68 3.64 -3.80
CA ARG A 149 26.69 3.54 -4.88
C ARG A 149 27.33 4.89 -5.25
N SER A 150 26.70 6.01 -4.89
CA SER A 150 27.25 7.37 -5.00
C SER A 150 28.09 7.73 -3.79
#